data_AF-A0AAU9LQE8-F1
#
_entry.id   AF-A0AAU9LQE8-F1
#
_cell.length_a   1.000
_cell.length_b   1.000
_cell.length_c   1.000
_cell.angle_alpha   90.00
_cell.angle_beta   90.00
_cell.angle_gamma   90.00
#
_symmetry.space_group_name_H-M   'P 1'
#
loop_
_entity.id
_entity.type
_entity.pdbx_description
1 polymer ?
#
loop_
_entity_poly.entity_id
_entity_poly.type
_entity_poly.pdbx_seq_one_letter_code
_entity_poly.pdbx_strand_id
1 'polypeptide(L)'
;MGNEVDVGGIAFTSSLSVVTSMIWGKSLDENEESSNLGVGFREVITKIVELIGAANVSDFFPVLSRFDLQGVERTMKQQLHKVDEIFQTIIEDRMSVKPEESVEQQGRKDLLQILLEHKQKDNTSTFSINQIKALFMDIVAGGTDTTSTMAEWTMAEL
;
A
#
# COMPACT_ATOMS: atom_id res chain seq x y z
N MET A 1 -6.47 25.16 -27.17
CA MET A 1 -7.49 24.15 -26.81
C MET A 1 -6.97 23.42 -25.59
N GLY A 2 -7.79 23.25 -24.55
CA GLY A 2 -7.41 22.50 -23.34
C GLY A 2 -7.73 21.01 -23.50
N ASN A 3 -6.87 20.15 -22.95
CA ASN A 3 -7.12 18.71 -22.88
C ASN A 3 -7.90 18.39 -21.60
N GLU A 4 -8.71 17.33 -21.63
CA GLU A 4 -9.37 16.78 -20.46
C GLU A 4 -8.32 16.24 -19.47
N VAL A 5 -8.52 16.50 -18.18
CA VAL A 5 -7.61 16.11 -17.10
C VAL A 5 -8.38 15.26 -16.10
N ASP A 6 -7.93 14.03 -15.87
CA ASP A 6 -8.44 13.15 -14.83
C ASP A 6 -7.82 13.53 -13.47
N VAL A 7 -8.51 14.42 -12.76
CA VAL A 7 -8.07 14.95 -11.46
C VAL A 7 -8.04 13.84 -10.39
N GLY A 8 -9.05 12.97 -10.37
CA GLY A 8 -9.14 11.87 -9.40
C GLY A 8 -7.99 10.88 -9.56
N GLY A 9 -7.71 10.45 -10.79
CA GLY A 9 -6.58 9.56 -11.09
C GLY A 9 -5.21 10.15 -10.73
N ILE A 10 -5.02 11.46 -10.97
CA ILE A 10 -3.79 12.16 -10.58
C ILE A 10 -3.68 12.25 -9.05
N ALA A 11 -4.73 12.69 -8.37
CA ALA A 11 -4.75 12.80 -6.91
C ALA A 11 -4.50 11.45 -6.22
N PHE A 12 -5.06 10.36 -6.75
CA PHE A 12 -4.82 9.00 -6.27
C PHE A 12 -3.36 8.59 -6.43
N THR A 13 -2.80 8.78 -7.63
CA THR A 13 -1.40 8.43 -7.91
C THR A 13 -0.44 9.20 -7.00
N SER A 14 -0.65 10.51 -6.87
CA SER A 14 0.18 11.35 -6.00
C SER A 14 0.07 10.95 -4.53
N SER A 15 -1.14 10.67 -4.04
CA SER A 15 -1.36 10.22 -2.66
C SER A 15 -0.67 8.88 -2.40
N LEU A 16 -0.79 7.94 -3.33
CA LEU A 16 -0.13 6.63 -3.24
C LEU A 16 1.38 6.79 -3.17
N SER A 17 1.98 7.55 -4.09
CA SER A 17 3.43 7.79 -4.13
C SER A 17 3.94 8.44 -2.85
N VAL A 18 3.20 9.40 -2.28
CA VAL A 18 3.55 10.03 -1.00
C VAL A 18 3.52 9.01 0.13
N VAL A 19 2.47 8.20 0.23
CA VAL A 19 2.32 7.18 1.28
C VAL A 19 3.42 6.12 1.17
N THR A 20 3.66 5.57 -0.03
CA THR A 20 4.69 4.54 -0.23
C THR A 20 6.10 5.07 0.07
N SER A 21 6.38 6.32 -0.31
CA SER A 21 7.65 6.99 0.01
C SER A 21 7.84 7.18 1.52
N MET A 22 6.77 7.44 2.28
CA MET A 22 6.85 7.50 3.75
C MET A 22 7.10 6.13 4.37
N ILE A 23 6.54 5.06 3.79
CA ILE A 23 6.61 3.71 4.37
C ILE A 23 7.98 3.07 4.16
N TRP A 24 8.50 3.05 2.93
CA TRP A 24 9.74 2.31 2.59
C TRP A 24 10.76 3.11 1.78
N GLY A 25 10.62 4.44 1.74
CA GLY A 25 11.67 5.36 1.32
C GLY A 25 11.99 5.43 -0.17
N LYS A 26 11.61 4.42 -0.97
CA LYS A 26 11.74 4.44 -2.43
C LYS A 26 10.56 5.17 -3.05
N SER A 27 10.85 6.20 -3.86
CA SER A 27 9.90 6.62 -4.87
C SER A 27 9.76 5.48 -5.89
N LEU A 28 8.54 5.20 -6.34
CA LEU A 28 8.26 4.15 -7.33
C LEU A 28 8.91 4.44 -8.70
N ASP A 29 9.59 5.58 -8.88
CA ASP A 29 10.17 6.02 -10.14
C ASP A 29 11.71 5.96 -10.22
N GLU A 30 12.41 5.37 -9.23
CA GLU A 30 13.88 5.48 -9.13
C GLU A 30 14.69 4.55 -10.07
N ASN A 31 14.12 3.42 -10.53
CA ASN A 31 14.71 2.53 -11.54
C ASN A 31 13.65 1.63 -12.19
N GLU A 32 13.95 0.97 -13.33
CA GLU A 32 12.96 0.16 -14.09
C GLU A 32 12.35 -1.01 -13.29
N GLU A 33 13.09 -1.58 -12.35
CA GLU A 33 12.60 -2.67 -11.51
C GLU A 33 11.67 -2.15 -10.40
N SER A 34 12.01 -1.02 -9.77
CA SER A 34 11.15 -0.35 -8.78
C SER A 34 9.93 0.29 -9.43
N SER A 35 10.00 0.70 -10.70
CA SER A 35 8.85 1.19 -11.45
C SER A 35 7.89 0.08 -11.84
N ASN A 36 8.39 -1.07 -12.28
CA ASN A 36 7.53 -2.25 -12.51
C ASN A 36 6.87 -2.73 -11.20
N LEU A 37 7.62 -2.77 -10.10
CA LEU A 37 7.07 -3.09 -8.78
C LEU A 37 6.02 -2.06 -8.35
N GLY A 38 6.27 -0.78 -8.63
CA GLY A 38 5.35 0.32 -8.33
C GLY A 38 4.06 0.30 -9.13
N VAL A 39 4.14 0.02 -10.44
CA VAL A 39 2.95 -0.14 -11.29
C VAL A 39 2.13 -1.33 -10.81
N GLY A 40 2.77 -2.49 -10.57
CA GLY A 40 2.09 -3.67 -10.04
C GLY A 40 1.45 -3.42 -8.67
N PHE A 41 2.15 -2.73 -7.78
CA PHE A 41 1.61 -2.35 -6.46
C PHE A 41 0.39 -1.45 -6.58
N ARG A 42 0.45 -0.42 -7.43
CA ARG A 42 -0.66 0.50 -7.68
C ARG A 42 -1.89 -0.25 -8.18
N GLU A 43 -1.74 -1.12 -9.18
CA GLU A 43 -2.85 -1.92 -9.71
C GLU A 43 -3.51 -2.78 -8.64
N VAL A 44 -2.70 -3.42 -7.79
CA VAL A 44 -3.19 -4.27 -6.69
C VAL A 44 -3.94 -3.43 -5.65
N ILE A 45 -3.40 -2.30 -5.23
CA ILE A 45 -4.02 -1.42 -4.22
C ILE A 45 -5.30 -0.79 -4.74
N THR A 46 -5.31 -0.26 -5.98
CA THR A 46 -6.54 0.25 -6.61
C THR A 46 -7.61 -0.84 -6.60
N LYS A 47 -7.26 -2.08 -6.95
CA LYS A 47 -8.23 -3.16 -6.96
C LYS A 47 -8.75 -3.53 -5.57
N ILE A 48 -7.90 -3.48 -4.54
CA ILE A 48 -8.33 -3.74 -3.16
C ILE A 48 -9.28 -2.66 -2.68
N VAL A 49 -8.97 -1.39 -2.90
CA VAL A 49 -9.86 -0.27 -2.52
C VAL A 49 -11.22 -0.38 -3.21
N GLU A 50 -11.24 -0.71 -4.52
CA GLU A 50 -12.48 -0.99 -5.24
C GLU A 50 -13.30 -2.12 -4.60
N LEU A 51 -12.65 -3.21 -4.19
CA LEU A 51 -13.32 -4.37 -3.58
C LEU A 51 -13.84 -4.05 -2.18
N ILE A 52 -13.12 -3.24 -1.39
CA ILE A 52 -13.56 -2.78 -0.07
C ILE A 52 -14.81 -1.90 -0.19
N GLY A 53 -14.86 -1.04 -1.21
CA GLY A 53 -16.01 -0.17 -1.47
C GLY A 53 -17.18 -0.84 -2.21
N ALA A 54 -17.01 -2.07 -2.68
CA ALA A 54 -18.02 -2.74 -3.51
C ALA A 54 -19.23 -3.20 -2.68
N ALA A 55 -20.43 -2.93 -3.19
CA ALA A 55 -21.65 -3.52 -2.63
C ALA A 55 -21.66 -5.03 -2.91
N ASN A 56 -21.42 -5.85 -1.87
CA ASN A 56 -21.44 -7.30 -1.95
C ASN A 56 -22.70 -7.86 -1.26
N VAL A 57 -23.54 -8.56 -2.02
CA VAL A 57 -24.79 -9.20 -1.56
C VAL A 57 -24.54 -10.13 -0.38
N SER A 58 -23.38 -10.78 -0.33
CA SER A 58 -23.01 -11.68 0.76
C SER A 58 -22.88 -10.97 2.12
N ASP A 59 -22.57 -9.67 2.12
CA ASP A 59 -22.44 -8.86 3.33
C ASP A 59 -23.81 -8.53 3.93
N PHE A 60 -24.84 -8.46 3.09
CA PHE A 60 -26.23 -8.23 3.50
C PHE A 60 -26.98 -9.55 3.81
N PHE A 61 -26.61 -10.65 3.14
CA PHE A 61 -27.25 -11.95 3.27
C PHE A 61 -26.23 -13.04 3.59
N PRO A 62 -25.89 -13.27 4.87
CA PRO A 62 -24.81 -14.18 5.28
C PRO A 62 -24.96 -15.62 4.77
N VAL A 63 -26.19 -16.09 4.51
CA VAL A 63 -26.46 -17.42 3.93
C VAL A 63 -25.84 -17.58 2.53
N LEU A 64 -25.66 -16.47 1.81
CA LEU A 64 -25.09 -16.45 0.47
C LEU A 64 -23.55 -16.37 0.45
N SER A 65 -22.91 -16.07 1.59
CA SER A 65 -21.44 -15.89 1.70
C SER A 65 -20.64 -17.06 1.14
N ARG A 66 -21.05 -18.30 1.43
CA ARG A 66 -20.40 -19.53 0.94
C ARG A 66 -20.32 -19.65 -0.60
N PHE A 67 -21.12 -18.89 -1.34
CA PHE A 67 -21.19 -18.99 -2.80
C PHE A 67 -20.34 -17.95 -3.51
N ASP A 68 -19.94 -16.86 -2.82
CA ASP A 68 -19.19 -15.74 -3.40
C ASP A 68 -19.78 -15.31 -4.77
N LEU A 69 -21.08 -15.01 -4.81
CA LEU A 69 -21.84 -14.83 -6.06
C LEU A 69 -21.28 -13.73 -6.97
N GLN A 70 -20.62 -12.72 -6.38
CA GLN A 70 -19.99 -11.61 -7.09
C GLN A 70 -18.48 -11.79 -7.26
N GLY A 71 -17.89 -12.87 -6.74
CA GLY A 71 -16.46 -13.14 -6.80
C GLY A 71 -15.59 -12.18 -5.98
N VAL A 72 -16.19 -11.40 -5.07
CA VAL A 72 -15.51 -10.36 -4.27
C VAL A 72 -14.50 -11.01 -3.34
N GLU A 73 -14.88 -12.05 -2.61
CA GLU A 73 -13.99 -12.72 -1.66
C GLU A 73 -12.82 -13.38 -2.39
N ARG A 74 -13.09 -14.09 -3.49
CA ARG A 74 -12.07 -14.73 -4.32
C ARG A 74 -11.09 -13.72 -4.89
N THR A 75 -11.57 -12.61 -5.43
CA THR A 75 -10.71 -11.58 -6.02
C THR A 75 -9.90 -10.88 -4.93
N MET A 76 -10.50 -10.57 -3.79
CA MET A 76 -9.81 -9.96 -2.64
C MET A 76 -8.66 -10.85 -2.16
N LYS A 77 -8.88 -12.16 -2.01
CA LYS A 77 -7.81 -13.11 -1.66
C LYS A 77 -6.65 -13.08 -2.66
N GLN A 78 -6.95 -13.04 -3.96
CA GLN A 78 -5.91 -12.96 -4.99
C GLN A 78 -5.09 -11.67 -4.88
N GLN A 79 -5.72 -10.52 -4.64
CA GLN A 79 -4.99 -9.26 -4.46
C GLN A 79 -4.19 -9.23 -3.15
N LEU A 80 -4.75 -9.77 -2.06
CA LEU A 80 -4.05 -9.90 -0.77
C LEU A 80 -2.80 -10.79 -0.88
N HIS A 81 -2.84 -11.85 -1.70
CA HIS A 81 -1.64 -12.65 -1.97
C HIS A 81 -0.57 -11.83 -2.73
N LYS A 82 -0.96 -11.10 -3.77
CA LYS A 82 -0.02 -10.26 -4.53
C LYS A 82 0.62 -9.16 -3.68
N VAL A 83 -0.17 -8.47 -2.85
CA VAL A 83 0.36 -7.41 -1.99
C VAL A 83 1.28 -7.98 -0.89
N ASP A 84 0.97 -9.18 -0.37
CA ASP A 84 1.81 -9.85 0.61
C ASP A 84 3.19 -10.24 0.04
N GLU A 85 3.23 -10.69 -1.22
CA GLU A 85 4.47 -10.96 -1.96
C GLU A 85 5.29 -9.67 -2.15
N ILE A 86 4.65 -8.58 -2.59
CA ILE A 86 5.33 -7.27 -2.75
C ILE A 86 5.92 -6.80 -1.42
N PHE A 87 5.14 -6.84 -0.33
CA PHE A 87 5.64 -6.47 0.99
C PHE A 87 6.74 -7.41 1.48
N GLN A 88 6.67 -8.70 1.16
CA GLN A 88 7.72 -9.65 1.51
C GLN A 88 9.04 -9.25 0.85
N THR A 89 9.03 -9.00 -0.47
CA THR A 89 10.21 -8.57 -1.22
C THR A 89 10.80 -7.29 -0.64
N ILE A 90 9.99 -6.27 -0.39
CA ILE A 90 10.45 -4.98 0.18
C ILE A 90 11.11 -5.16 1.56
N ILE A 91 10.51 -6.01 2.41
CA ILE A 91 11.01 -6.27 3.76
C ILE A 91 12.31 -7.10 3.71
N GLU A 92 12.37 -8.12 2.86
CA GLU A 92 13.57 -8.95 2.67
C GLU A 92 14.75 -8.14 2.12
N ASP A 93 14.50 -7.33 1.10
CA ASP A 93 15.48 -6.40 0.54
C ASP A 93 16.04 -5.52 1.65
N ARG A 94 15.18 -4.94 2.49
CA ARG A 94 15.61 -4.07 3.59
C ARG A 94 16.42 -4.80 4.65
N MET A 95 16.05 -6.03 5.00
CA MET A 95 16.79 -6.84 5.98
C MET A 95 18.13 -7.35 5.45
N SER A 96 18.31 -7.43 4.14
CA SER A 96 19.54 -7.89 3.50
C SER A 96 20.67 -6.84 3.48
N VAL A 97 20.34 -5.55 3.66
CA VAL A 97 21.30 -4.44 3.69
C VAL A 97 22.12 -4.51 4.99
N LYS A 98 23.45 -4.52 4.88
CA LYS A 98 24.35 -4.65 6.04
C LYS A 98 24.37 -3.37 6.89
N PRO A 99 24.55 -3.48 8.22
CA PRO A 99 24.61 -2.32 9.11
C PRO A 99 25.71 -1.31 8.77
N GLU A 100 26.82 -1.74 8.16
CA GLU A 100 27.94 -0.86 7.82
C GLU A 100 27.62 0.12 6.68
N GLU A 101 26.68 -0.22 5.77
CA GLU A 101 26.14 0.70 4.75
C GLU A 101 25.09 1.67 5.33
N SER A 102 24.52 1.33 6.50
CA SER A 102 23.54 2.18 7.19
C SER A 102 24.18 3.33 8.01
N VAL A 103 25.50 3.27 8.26
CA VAL A 103 26.23 4.33 8.99
C VAL A 103 26.43 5.58 8.13
N GLU A 104 26.51 5.44 6.80
CA GLU A 104 26.47 6.58 5.86
C GLU A 104 25.05 7.15 5.69
N GLN A 105 24.01 6.41 6.11
CA GLN A 105 22.61 6.86 6.07
C GLN A 105 22.18 7.56 7.38
N GLN A 106 22.83 8.67 7.73
CA GLN A 106 22.22 9.71 8.58
C GLN A 106 21.04 10.44 7.87
N GLY A 107 20.31 9.73 7.00
CA GLY A 107 19.13 10.21 6.31
C GLY A 107 17.86 10.05 7.14
N ARG A 108 16.77 10.66 6.65
CA ARG A 108 15.42 10.54 7.23
C ARG A 108 14.98 9.07 7.18
N LYS A 109 14.86 8.42 8.34
CA LYS A 109 14.35 7.04 8.45
C LYS A 109 12.91 6.95 7.96
N ASP A 110 12.64 5.97 7.11
CA ASP A 110 11.27 5.59 6.75
C ASP A 110 10.64 4.69 7.84
N LEU A 111 9.32 4.50 7.74
CA LEU A 111 8.57 3.74 8.74
C LEU A 111 9.03 2.28 8.84
N LEU A 112 9.35 1.64 7.71
CA LEU A 112 9.86 0.27 7.67
C LEU A 112 11.16 0.13 8.46
N GLN A 113 12.11 1.05 8.26
CA GLN A 113 13.36 1.07 9.00
C GLN A 113 13.12 1.20 10.51
N ILE A 114 12.23 2.12 10.91
CA ILE A 114 11.87 2.34 12.32
C ILE A 114 11.30 1.06 12.95
N LEU A 115 10.37 0.39 12.26
CA LEU A 115 9.72 -0.82 12.77
C LEU A 115 10.68 -2.01 12.85
N LEU A 116 11.57 -2.18 11.86
CA LEU A 116 12.59 -3.24 11.87
C LEU A 116 13.63 -3.03 12.98
N GLU A 117 14.10 -1.80 13.19
CA GLU A 117 15.01 -1.47 14.29
C GLU A 117 14.36 -1.71 15.66
N HIS A 118 13.09 -1.34 15.81
CA HIS A 118 12.35 -1.57 17.04
C HIS A 118 12.18 -3.07 17.32
N LYS A 119 11.90 -3.86 16.27
CA LYS A 119 11.84 -5.32 16.35
C LYS A 119 13.15 -5.97 16.79
N GLN A 120 14.30 -5.40 16.43
CA GLN A 120 15.61 -5.95 16.81
C GLN A 120 16.03 -5.57 18.24
N LYS A 121 15.55 -4.44 18.77
CA LYS A 121 15.97 -3.91 20.08
C LYS A 121 15.20 -4.46 21.28
N ASP A 122 13.90 -4.70 21.13
CA ASP A 122 13.06 -5.19 22.21
C ASP A 122 12.81 -6.69 22.00
N ASN A 123 12.90 -7.55 23.00
CA ASN A 123 12.59 -8.99 22.86
C ASN A 123 11.22 -9.34 23.45
N THR A 124 10.49 -8.35 23.99
CA THR A 124 9.33 -8.60 24.84
C THR A 124 7.99 -8.17 24.25
N SER A 125 7.97 -7.23 23.30
CA SER A 125 6.76 -6.76 22.61
C SER A 125 7.02 -6.29 21.17
N THR A 126 7.61 -7.15 20.34
CA THR A 126 7.95 -6.77 18.96
C THR A 126 6.80 -6.93 17.99
N PHE A 127 6.67 -5.99 17.04
CA PHE A 127 5.85 -6.19 15.86
C PHE A 127 6.35 -7.43 15.09
N SER A 128 5.46 -8.40 14.86
CA SER A 128 5.73 -9.49 13.91
C SER A 128 5.80 -8.92 12.49
N ILE A 129 6.47 -9.62 11.57
CA ILE A 129 6.49 -9.20 10.15
C ILE A 129 5.07 -9.10 9.60
N ASN A 130 4.18 -10.02 9.99
CA ASN A 130 2.77 -9.97 9.59
C ASN A 130 2.05 -8.73 10.12
N GLN A 131 2.35 -8.28 11.35
CA GLN A 131 1.78 -7.04 11.88
C GLN A 131 2.32 -5.80 11.16
N ILE A 132 3.60 -5.80 10.76
CA ILE A 132 4.19 -4.73 9.95
C ILE A 132 3.48 -4.66 8.58
N LYS A 133 3.31 -5.81 7.91
CA LYS A 133 2.60 -5.89 6.63
C LYS A 133 1.15 -5.42 6.74
N ALA A 134 0.43 -5.86 7.77
CA ALA A 134 -0.94 -5.43 8.01
C ALA A 134 -1.03 -3.91 8.24
N LEU A 135 -0.12 -3.34 9.05
CA LEU A 135 -0.05 -1.90 9.26
C LEU A 135 0.20 -1.13 7.95
N PHE A 136 1.08 -1.62 7.09
CA PHE A 136 1.33 -0.99 5.80
C PHE A 136 0.11 -1.05 4.89
N MET A 137 -0.59 -2.18 4.88
CA MET A 137 -1.84 -2.32 4.14
C MET A 137 -2.88 -1.28 4.57
N ASP A 138 -3.08 -1.13 5.89
CA ASP A 138 -4.03 -0.17 6.46
C ASP A 138 -3.67 1.28 6.09
N ILE A 139 -2.39 1.66 6.21
CA ILE A 139 -1.92 3.00 5.88
C ILE A 139 -2.08 3.28 4.39
N VAL A 140 -1.73 2.33 3.52
CA VAL A 140 -1.81 2.52 2.06
C VAL A 140 -3.26 2.60 1.61
N ALA A 141 -4.10 1.65 1.99
CA ALA A 141 -5.50 1.62 1.56
C ALA A 141 -6.28 2.82 2.11
N GLY A 142 -6.18 3.06 3.42
CA GLY A 142 -6.89 4.16 4.08
C GLY A 142 -6.35 5.53 3.70
N GLY A 143 -5.03 5.70 3.65
CA GLY A 143 -4.40 7.00 3.42
C GLY A 143 -4.49 7.47 1.97
N THR A 144 -4.45 6.54 1.00
CA THR A 144 -4.46 6.89 -0.42
C THR A 144 -5.86 7.30 -0.87
N ASP A 145 -6.85 6.44 -0.66
CA ASP A 145 -8.22 6.65 -1.16
C ASP A 145 -8.82 7.92 -0.57
N THR A 146 -8.87 8.02 0.75
CA THR A 146 -9.49 9.16 1.45
C THR A 146 -8.85 10.51 1.10
N THR A 147 -7.52 10.59 1.05
CA THR A 147 -6.80 11.82 0.71
C THR A 147 -7.04 12.22 -0.75
N SER A 148 -7.04 11.23 -1.66
CA SER A 148 -7.27 11.49 -3.08
C SER A 148 -8.70 11.96 -3.37
N THR A 149 -9.69 11.32 -2.75
CA THR A 149 -11.09 11.72 -2.84
C THR A 149 -11.29 13.13 -2.29
N MET A 150 -10.71 13.46 -1.14
CA MET A 150 -10.77 14.80 -0.57
C MET A 150 -10.18 15.84 -1.53
N ALA A 151 -9.02 15.55 -2.13
CA ALA A 151 -8.36 16.45 -3.09
C ALA A 151 -9.20 16.65 -4.36
N GLU A 152 -9.80 15.57 -4.88
CA GLU A 152 -10.70 15.62 -6.03
C GLU A 152 -11.93 16.50 -5.75
N TRP A 153 -12.62 16.28 -4.63
CA TRP A 153 -13.77 17.11 -4.21
C TRP A 153 -13.38 18.57 -4.04
N THR A 154 -12.25 18.83 -3.38
CA THR A 154 -11.75 20.20 -3.20
C THR A 154 -11.53 20.89 -4.56
N MET A 155 -10.94 20.20 -5.54
CA MET A 155 -10.71 20.76 -6.87
C MET A 155 -11.99 20.91 -7.69
N ALA A 156 -13.00 20.06 -7.48
CA ALA A 156 -14.30 20.17 -8.12
C ALA A 156 -15.13 21.35 -7.58
N GLU A 157 -14.89 21.76 -6.33
CA GLU A 157 -15.58 22.89 -5.68
C GLU A 157 -14.91 24.26 -5.92
N LEU A 158 -13.66 24.30 -6.40
CA LEU A 158 -12.91 25.52 -6.73
C LEU A 158 -13.30 26.11 -8.09
#